data_AF-A0A257ML27-F1
#
_entry.id   AF-A0A257ML27-F1
#
_cell.length_a   1.000
_cell.length_b   1.000
_cell.length_c   1.000
_cell.angle_alpha   90.00
_cell.angle_beta   90.00
_cell.angle_gamma   90.00
#
_symmetry.space_group_name_H-M   'P 1'
#
loop_
_entity.id
_entity.type
_entity.pdbx_description
1 polymer ?
#
loop_
_entity_poly.entity_id
_entity_poly.type
_entity_poly.pdbx_seq_one_letter_code
_entity_poly.pdbx_strand_id
1 'polypeptide(L)'
;MNGKTIESIFGTNAGIVWEALSKNGPKNIADLVKITSLSREEVFGALGWLGRENKIVLQKRGRAMVFSLSEWESRLAAIAPADASPRDQPSSKSRRMPRRKARGSKAKAAALSMEALKKALDFIQTEFDANREPTPDQASKEAGMGSRQLGKALSKLDIKSESVRRGSKSIRIYPIAYKARVWELAALDADGLQRLIDARQSAIKKGPESSSEKYTVFD
;
A
#
# COMPACT_ATOMS: atom_id res chain seq x y z
N MET A 1 -18.55 -35.23 22.53
CA MET A 1 -17.31 -34.65 23.09
C MET A 1 -17.04 -33.36 22.34
N ASN A 2 -17.33 -32.21 22.95
CA ASN A 2 -17.09 -30.90 22.31
C ASN A 2 -15.61 -30.52 22.53
N GLY A 3 -14.71 -31.16 21.78
CA GLY A 3 -13.31 -30.77 21.75
C GLY A 3 -13.18 -29.42 21.07
N LYS A 4 -12.73 -28.39 21.80
CA LYS A 4 -12.36 -27.11 21.18
C LYS A 4 -11.19 -27.40 20.22
N THR A 5 -11.36 -27.04 18.95
CA THR A 5 -10.28 -27.14 17.98
C THR A 5 -9.15 -26.18 18.37
N ILE A 6 -7.92 -26.56 18.06
CA ILE A 6 -6.72 -25.75 18.34
C ILE A 6 -6.87 -24.36 17.70
N GLU A 7 -7.42 -24.29 16.49
CA GLU A 7 -7.73 -23.05 15.78
C GLU A 7 -8.71 -22.16 16.53
N SER A 8 -9.76 -22.73 17.16
CA SER A 8 -10.73 -21.96 17.94
C SER A 8 -10.09 -21.31 19.16
N ILE A 9 -9.14 -21.98 19.81
CA ILE A 9 -8.43 -21.44 20.97
C ILE A 9 -7.56 -20.24 20.55
N PHE A 10 -6.71 -20.41 19.54
CA PHE A 10 -5.84 -19.33 19.06
C PHE A 10 -6.63 -18.19 18.43
N GLY A 11 -7.70 -18.49 17.69
CA GLY A 11 -8.59 -17.48 17.12
C GLY A 11 -9.31 -16.65 18.19
N THR A 12 -9.79 -17.28 19.26
CA THR A 12 -10.42 -16.57 20.38
C THR A 12 -9.42 -15.65 21.08
N ASN A 13 -8.21 -16.16 21.37
CA ASN A 13 -7.16 -15.37 22.01
C ASN A 13 -6.67 -14.23 21.11
N ALA A 14 -6.60 -14.46 19.79
CA ALA A 14 -6.28 -13.43 18.80
C ALA A 14 -7.31 -12.29 18.79
N GLY A 15 -8.60 -12.61 18.86
CA GLY A 15 -9.67 -11.62 18.97
C GLY A 15 -9.52 -10.72 20.20
N ILE A 16 -9.21 -11.31 21.35
CA ILE A 16 -9.01 -10.56 22.61
C ILE A 16 -7.80 -9.61 22.49
N VAL A 17 -6.67 -10.09 21.98
CA VAL A 17 -5.47 -9.27 21.79
C VAL A 17 -5.70 -8.15 20.78
N TRP A 18 -6.45 -8.44 19.71
CA TRP A 18 -6.82 -7.46 18.70
C TRP A 18 -7.66 -6.33 19.28
N GLU A 19 -8.68 -6.66 20.06
CA GLU A 19 -9.54 -5.68 20.72
C GLU A 19 -8.75 -4.81 21.72
N ALA A 20 -7.83 -5.43 22.47
CA ALA A 20 -6.95 -4.72 23.39
C ALA A 20 -6.05 -3.70 22.67
N LEU A 21 -5.47 -4.06 21.51
CA LEU A 21 -4.67 -3.16 20.68
C LEU A 21 -5.52 -2.08 20.00
N SER A 22 -6.74 -2.40 19.60
CA SER A 22 -7.69 -1.46 19.01
C SER A 22 -8.09 -0.35 19.98
N LYS A 23 -8.40 -0.73 21.24
CA LYS A 23 -8.81 0.21 22.29
C LYS A 23 -7.65 1.02 22.89
N ASN A 24 -6.51 0.37 23.14
CA ASN A 24 -5.41 0.98 23.91
C ASN A 24 -4.25 1.48 23.04
N GLY A 25 -4.30 1.25 21.73
CA GLY A 25 -3.26 1.60 20.78
C GLY A 25 -2.00 0.72 20.89
N PRO A 26 -0.85 1.19 20.38
CA PRO A 26 0.38 0.40 20.34
C PRO A 26 0.90 0.05 21.74
N LYS A 27 1.09 -1.24 22.02
CA LYS A 27 1.53 -1.74 23.34
C LYS A 27 2.66 -2.77 23.23
N ASN A 28 3.40 -2.93 24.32
CA ASN A 28 4.40 -3.98 24.45
C ASN A 28 3.76 -5.28 24.99
N ILE A 29 4.52 -6.38 24.98
CA ILE A 29 4.02 -7.70 25.44
C ILE A 29 3.61 -7.69 26.91
N ALA A 30 4.37 -7.00 27.77
CA ALA A 30 4.08 -6.96 29.21
C ALA A 30 2.77 -6.22 29.50
N ASP A 31 2.49 -5.16 28.76
CA ASP A 31 1.24 -4.40 28.84
C ASP A 31 0.08 -5.20 28.26
N LEU A 32 0.30 -5.89 27.13
CA LEU A 32 -0.73 -6.76 26.54
C LEU A 32 -1.17 -7.87 27.49
N VAL A 33 -0.23 -8.56 28.13
CA VAL A 33 -0.51 -9.58 29.15
C VAL A 33 -1.36 -9.02 30.30
N LYS A 34 -1.08 -7.78 30.74
CA LYS A 34 -1.86 -7.14 31.81
C LYS A 34 -3.28 -6.74 31.37
N ILE A 35 -3.44 -6.33 30.12
CA ILE A 35 -4.74 -5.85 29.60
C ILE A 35 -5.65 -7.03 29.25
N THR A 36 -5.10 -8.07 28.62
CA THR A 36 -5.88 -9.23 28.15
C THR A 36 -6.07 -10.29 29.22
N SER A 37 -5.34 -10.21 30.34
CA SER A 37 -5.28 -11.25 31.38
C SER A 37 -4.88 -12.63 30.84
N LEU A 38 -4.25 -12.69 29.67
CA LEU A 38 -3.75 -13.92 29.05
C LEU A 38 -2.31 -14.17 29.46
N SER A 39 -1.88 -15.43 29.45
CA SER A 39 -0.48 -15.78 29.65
C SER A 39 0.40 -15.25 28.51
N ARG A 40 1.69 -15.07 28.78
CA ARG A 40 2.65 -14.60 27.77
C ARG A 40 2.68 -15.51 26.53
N GLU A 41 2.54 -16.82 26.73
CA GLU A 41 2.54 -17.83 25.65
C GLU A 41 1.29 -17.70 24.77
N GLU A 42 0.12 -17.52 25.38
CA GLU A 42 -1.14 -17.28 24.66
C GLU A 42 -1.11 -15.97 23.88
N VAL A 43 -0.53 -14.91 24.46
CA VAL A 43 -0.34 -13.63 23.76
C VAL A 43 0.59 -13.82 22.55
N PHE A 44 1.68 -14.58 22.67
CA PHE A 44 2.53 -14.87 21.51
C PHE A 44 1.81 -15.71 20.44
N GLY A 45 1.03 -16.71 20.83
CA GLY A 45 0.20 -17.48 19.90
C GLY A 45 -0.83 -16.60 19.17
N ALA A 46 -1.51 -15.73 19.92
CA ALA A 46 -2.46 -14.74 19.40
C ALA A 46 -1.80 -13.74 18.44
N LEU A 47 -0.63 -13.21 18.81
CA LEU A 47 0.15 -12.31 17.94
C LEU A 47 0.63 -13.04 16.68
N GLY A 48 1.03 -14.31 16.77
CA GLY A 48 1.38 -15.13 15.62
C GLY A 48 0.18 -15.34 14.67
N TRP A 49 -1.00 -15.58 15.23
CA TRP A 49 -2.25 -15.70 14.47
C TRP A 49 -2.60 -14.38 13.76
N LEU A 50 -2.55 -13.25 14.46
CA LEU A 50 -2.78 -11.93 13.85
C LEU A 50 -1.71 -11.55 12.82
N GLY A 51 -0.47 -11.99 13.03
CA GLY A 51 0.64 -11.79 12.10
C GLY A 51 0.44 -12.56 10.80
N ARG A 52 -0.09 -13.79 10.86
CA ARG A 52 -0.48 -14.57 9.68
C ARG A 52 -1.50 -13.83 8.82
N GLU A 53 -2.42 -13.10 9.44
CA GLU A 53 -3.46 -12.30 8.77
C GLU A 53 -2.99 -10.88 8.39
N ASN A 54 -1.73 -10.51 8.60
CA ASN A 54 -1.18 -9.16 8.36
C ASN A 54 -1.95 -8.02 9.07
N LYS A 55 -2.57 -8.31 10.22
CA LYS A 55 -3.36 -7.33 11.00
C LYS A 55 -2.50 -6.46 11.91
N ILE A 56 -1.32 -6.93 12.29
CA ILE A 56 -0.43 -6.26 13.24
C ILE A 56 0.90 -5.87 12.60
N VAL A 57 1.51 -4.82 13.13
CA VAL A 57 2.83 -4.33 12.77
C VAL A 57 3.72 -4.37 14.00
N LEU A 58 4.91 -4.96 13.85
CA LEU A 58 5.93 -4.99 14.89
C LEU A 58 6.92 -3.82 14.71
N GLN A 59 7.09 -3.02 15.76
CA GLN A 59 8.06 -1.94 15.84
C GLN A 59 9.04 -2.20 16.98
N LYS A 60 10.34 -2.24 16.67
CA LYS A 60 11.38 -2.40 17.69
C LYS A 60 11.79 -1.03 18.24
N ARG A 61 11.45 -0.76 19.50
CA ARG A 61 11.89 0.45 20.22
C ARG A 61 12.97 0.06 21.22
N GLY A 62 14.22 0.12 20.79
CA GLY A 62 15.39 -0.28 21.60
C GLY A 62 15.38 -1.78 21.91
N ARG A 63 15.27 -2.13 23.20
CA ARG A 63 15.15 -3.53 23.66
C ARG A 63 13.70 -4.04 23.71
N ALA A 64 12.71 -3.14 23.61
CA ALA A 64 11.30 -3.49 23.69
C ALA A 64 10.69 -3.69 22.30
N MET A 65 9.83 -4.70 22.19
CA MET A 65 8.97 -4.95 21.02
C MET A 65 7.60 -4.34 21.27
N VAL A 66 7.19 -3.44 20.39
CA VAL A 66 5.89 -2.77 20.43
C VAL A 66 5.06 -3.23 19.24
N PHE A 67 3.84 -3.66 19.52
CA PHE A 67 2.88 -4.14 18.54
C PHE A 67 1.81 -3.07 18.33
N SER A 68 1.49 -2.78 17.08
CA SER A 68 0.41 -1.87 16.68
C SER A 68 -0.50 -2.55 15.68
N LEU A 69 -1.79 -2.17 15.64
CA LEU A 69 -2.62 -2.54 14.52
C LEU A 69 -2.09 -1.89 13.24
N SER A 70 -2.24 -2.61 12.14
CA SER A 70 -1.91 -2.12 10.82
C SER A 70 -2.85 -0.99 10.40
N GLU A 71 -2.33 -0.07 9.60
CA GLU A 71 -2.98 1.19 9.22
C GLU A 71 -4.28 0.98 8.42
N TRP A 72 -4.52 -0.24 7.91
CA TRP A 72 -5.73 -0.58 7.16
C TRP A 72 -6.93 -0.91 8.05
N GLU A 73 -6.75 -1.38 9.29
CA GLU A 73 -7.85 -1.61 10.24
C GLU A 73 -8.26 -0.34 11.00
N SER A 74 -7.31 0.56 11.25
CA SER A 74 -7.61 1.86 11.87
C SER A 74 -8.58 2.70 11.02
N ARG A 75 -8.56 2.50 9.69
CA ARG A 75 -9.49 3.15 8.75
C ARG A 75 -10.89 2.52 8.76
N LEU A 76 -11.02 1.23 9.09
CA LEU A 76 -12.30 0.54 9.23
C LEU A 76 -12.97 0.84 10.58
N ALA A 77 -12.18 0.92 11.67
CA ALA A 77 -12.67 1.28 12.99
C ALA A 77 -13.15 2.74 13.08
N ALA A 78 -12.59 3.63 12.25
CA ALA A 78 -12.96 5.05 12.20
C ALA A 78 -14.29 5.35 11.45
N ILE A 79 -15.01 4.33 10.96
CA ILE A 79 -16.24 4.51 10.15
C ILE A 79 -17.53 4.44 11.01
N ALA A 80 -17.45 4.25 12.34
CA ALA A 80 -18.58 4.50 13.25
C ALA A 80 -18.52 5.95 13.80
N PRO A 81 -19.67 6.65 13.94
CA PRO A 81 -19.72 8.08 13.66
C PRO A 81 -19.44 8.94 14.89
N ALA A 82 -18.57 9.94 14.75
CA ALA A 82 -18.68 11.21 15.45
C ALA A 82 -17.72 12.22 14.80
N ASP A 83 -18.32 13.11 14.00
CA ASP A 83 -17.96 14.50 13.81
C ASP A 83 -16.60 14.98 14.36
N ALA A 84 -15.63 15.13 13.47
CA ALA A 84 -14.70 16.26 13.46
C ALA A 84 -13.82 16.20 12.20
N SER A 85 -14.23 16.92 11.15
CA SER A 85 -13.28 17.55 10.23
C SER A 85 -13.16 19.03 10.59
N PRO A 86 -12.11 19.72 10.15
CA PRO A 86 -10.72 19.30 9.94
C PRO A 86 -9.77 20.30 10.64
N ARG A 87 -8.47 20.00 10.82
CA ARG A 87 -7.42 21.04 10.80
C ARG A 87 -5.99 20.51 10.73
N ASP A 88 -5.30 21.07 9.74
CA ASP A 88 -3.91 21.53 9.72
C ASP A 88 -2.77 20.51 9.83
N GLN A 89 -2.30 20.06 8.67
CA GLN A 89 -0.89 19.72 8.47
C GLN A 89 -0.08 21.01 8.26
N PRO A 90 0.91 21.35 9.10
CA PRO A 90 1.89 22.34 8.73
C PRO A 90 2.91 21.72 7.75
N SER A 91 2.83 22.18 6.50
CA SER A 91 3.86 21.97 5.48
C SER A 91 5.16 22.67 5.91
N SER A 92 6.21 21.92 6.25
CA SER A 92 7.56 22.47 6.35
C SER A 92 8.30 22.29 5.03
N LYS A 93 8.40 23.40 4.29
CA LYS A 93 9.29 23.57 3.13
C LYS A 93 10.73 23.44 3.60
N SER A 94 11.39 22.30 3.34
CA SER A 94 12.85 22.22 3.38
C SER A 94 13.42 22.30 1.97
N ARG A 95 13.83 23.52 1.63
CA ARG A 95 14.66 23.87 0.48
C ARG A 95 15.94 23.02 0.50
N ARG A 96 16.11 22.10 -0.45
CA ARG A 96 17.41 21.47 -0.75
C ARG A 96 17.89 21.87 -2.14
N MET A 97 19.07 22.51 -2.13
CA MET A 97 19.87 22.92 -3.29
C MET A 97 20.19 21.75 -4.24
N PRO A 98 20.41 22.00 -5.55
CA PRO A 98 20.62 20.95 -6.54
C PRO A 98 22.05 20.41 -6.48
N ARG A 99 22.21 19.08 -6.32
CA ARG A 99 23.50 18.41 -6.59
C ARG A 99 23.55 17.98 -8.05
N ARG A 100 24.57 18.47 -8.76
CA ARG A 100 24.86 18.21 -10.17
C ARG A 100 25.27 16.75 -10.42
N LYS A 101 24.61 16.16 -11.42
CA LYS A 101 24.99 15.16 -12.44
C LYS A 101 26.10 14.15 -12.14
N ALA A 102 25.77 12.88 -12.41
CA ALA A 102 26.59 12.03 -13.28
C ALA A 102 25.77 11.73 -14.55
N ARG A 103 26.38 11.97 -15.71
CA ARG A 103 25.85 11.63 -17.04
C ARG A 103 25.88 10.11 -17.21
N GLY A 104 24.72 9.52 -17.53
CA GLY A 104 24.60 8.19 -18.10
C GLY A 104 23.70 8.30 -19.34
N SER A 105 24.21 7.80 -20.46
CA SER A 105 23.67 7.76 -21.83
C SER A 105 22.19 8.14 -22.04
N LYS A 106 21.96 9.11 -22.94
CA LYS A 106 20.67 9.31 -23.63
C LYS A 106 20.33 8.02 -24.38
N ALA A 107 19.54 7.14 -23.79
CA ALA A 107 18.81 6.14 -24.55
C ALA A 107 17.55 6.81 -25.12
N LYS A 108 17.48 6.73 -26.45
CA LYS A 108 16.39 7.17 -27.34
C LYS A 108 15.03 6.90 -26.72
N ALA A 109 14.07 7.81 -26.90
CA ALA A 109 12.67 7.62 -26.55
C ALA A 109 12.09 6.43 -27.35
N ALA A 110 12.35 5.22 -26.89
CA ALA A 110 11.72 4.03 -27.42
C ALA A 110 10.27 4.05 -26.95
N ALA A 111 9.36 3.83 -27.89
CA ALA A 111 7.94 3.70 -27.67
C ALA A 111 7.67 2.79 -26.46
N LEU A 112 6.57 3.05 -25.74
CA LEU A 112 6.05 2.15 -24.72
C LEU A 112 5.90 0.76 -25.35
N SER A 113 6.89 -0.12 -25.16
CA SER A 113 6.75 -1.52 -25.54
C SER A 113 5.73 -2.10 -24.57
N MET A 114 4.50 -2.34 -25.05
CA MET A 114 3.46 -2.97 -24.23
C MET A 114 3.90 -4.35 -23.72
N GLU A 115 4.73 -5.04 -24.50
CA GLU A 115 5.30 -6.33 -24.12
C GLU A 115 6.23 -6.19 -22.91
N ALA A 116 7.05 -5.13 -22.87
CA ALA A 116 7.86 -4.81 -21.70
C ALA A 116 6.98 -4.45 -20.49
N LEU A 117 5.88 -3.71 -20.69
CA LEU A 117 4.92 -3.40 -19.63
C LEU A 117 4.22 -4.66 -19.10
N LYS A 118 3.87 -5.62 -19.97
CA LYS A 118 3.28 -6.91 -19.58
C LYS A 118 4.28 -7.74 -18.78
N LYS A 119 5.53 -7.83 -19.21
CA LYS A 119 6.61 -8.49 -18.42
C LYS A 119 6.81 -7.84 -17.04
N ALA A 120 6.75 -6.51 -16.96
CA ALA A 120 6.81 -5.81 -15.67
C ALA A 120 5.62 -6.18 -14.77
N LEU A 121 4.40 -6.20 -15.32
CA LEU A 121 3.19 -6.56 -14.57
C LEU A 121 3.24 -8.01 -14.07
N ASP A 122 3.71 -8.94 -14.91
CA ASP A 122 3.84 -10.36 -14.58
C ASP A 122 4.89 -10.59 -13.47
N PHE A 123 6.02 -9.87 -13.52
CA PHE A 123 6.98 -9.86 -12.43
C PHE A 123 6.38 -9.32 -11.12
N ILE A 124 5.66 -8.19 -11.19
CA ILE A 124 5.01 -7.59 -10.02
C ILE A 124 3.96 -8.55 -9.44
N GLN A 125 3.20 -9.24 -10.29
CA GLN A 125 2.24 -10.27 -9.88
C GLN A 125 2.94 -11.42 -9.16
N THR A 126 4.02 -11.95 -9.74
CA THR A 126 4.81 -13.04 -9.16
C THR A 126 5.37 -12.66 -7.78
N GLU A 127 5.87 -11.44 -7.63
CA GLU A 127 6.36 -10.92 -6.33
C GLU A 127 5.21 -10.77 -5.33
N PHE A 128 4.02 -10.33 -5.75
CA PHE A 128 2.85 -10.28 -4.89
C PHE A 128 2.30 -11.65 -4.49
N ASP A 129 2.44 -12.66 -5.33
CA ASP A 129 2.08 -14.05 -4.99
C ASP A 129 3.13 -14.68 -4.06
N ALA A 130 4.38 -14.25 -4.17
CA ALA A 130 5.44 -14.58 -3.21
C ALA A 130 5.36 -13.76 -1.89
N ASN A 131 4.34 -12.92 -1.69
CA ASN A 131 4.19 -12.01 -0.55
C ASN A 131 5.39 -11.07 -0.33
N ARG A 132 6.03 -10.65 -1.42
CA ARG A 132 7.15 -9.71 -1.43
C ARG A 132 6.69 -8.33 -1.87
N GLU A 133 7.54 -7.33 -1.63
CA GLU A 133 7.31 -5.94 -2.04
C GLU A 133 8.07 -5.65 -3.35
N PRO A 134 7.40 -5.68 -4.51
CA PRO A 134 8.07 -5.42 -5.78
C PRO A 134 8.59 -3.99 -5.84
N THR A 135 9.89 -3.86 -6.08
CA THR A 135 10.56 -2.56 -6.22
C THR A 135 10.50 -2.09 -7.68
N PRO A 136 10.24 -0.80 -7.98
CA PRO A 136 10.21 -0.30 -9.37
C PRO A 136 11.50 -0.55 -10.14
N ASP A 137 12.64 -0.58 -9.47
CA ASP A 137 13.93 -0.86 -10.09
C ASP A 137 14.07 -2.35 -10.50
N GLN A 138 13.49 -3.28 -9.74
CA GLN A 138 13.46 -4.71 -10.08
C GLN A 138 12.53 -4.95 -11.27
N ALA A 139 11.30 -4.41 -11.22
CA ALA A 139 10.34 -4.52 -12.32
C ALA A 139 10.87 -3.87 -13.61
N SER A 140 11.60 -2.76 -13.49
CA SER A 140 12.26 -2.07 -14.61
C SER A 140 13.36 -2.90 -15.25
N LYS A 141 14.17 -3.58 -14.43
CA LYS A 141 15.25 -4.44 -14.88
C LYS A 141 14.71 -5.66 -15.63
N GLU A 142 13.67 -6.29 -15.08
CA GLU A 142 13.03 -7.48 -15.68
C GLU A 142 12.37 -7.16 -17.03
N ALA A 143 11.69 -6.02 -17.11
CA ALA A 143 11.04 -5.57 -18.32
C ALA A 143 11.99 -5.00 -19.39
N GLY A 144 13.26 -4.75 -19.05
CA GLY A 144 14.21 -4.09 -19.95
C GLY A 144 13.82 -2.65 -20.32
N MET A 145 12.94 -2.00 -19.54
CA MET A 145 12.47 -0.63 -19.77
C MET A 145 12.95 0.31 -18.67
N GLY A 146 13.07 1.61 -18.93
CA GLY A 146 13.54 2.56 -17.92
C GLY A 146 12.54 2.75 -16.76
N SER A 147 13.03 2.81 -15.51
CA SER A 147 12.17 2.88 -14.31
C SER A 147 11.21 4.07 -14.29
N ARG A 148 11.60 5.21 -14.88
CA ARG A 148 10.73 6.38 -15.06
C ARG A 148 9.62 6.15 -16.08
N GLN A 149 9.92 5.41 -17.15
CA GLN A 149 8.94 5.08 -18.19
C GLN A 149 7.91 4.08 -17.66
N LEU A 150 8.39 3.04 -16.96
CA LEU A 150 7.56 2.06 -16.28
C LEU A 150 6.63 2.73 -15.26
N GLY A 151 7.18 3.58 -14.39
CA GLY A 151 6.39 4.30 -13.39
C GLY A 151 5.32 5.20 -14.02
N LYS A 152 5.62 5.84 -15.17
CA LYS A 152 4.62 6.66 -15.89
C LYS A 152 3.52 5.80 -16.52
N ALA A 153 3.87 4.63 -17.06
CA ALA A 153 2.89 3.71 -17.64
C ALA A 153 1.94 3.15 -16.57
N LEU A 154 2.50 2.61 -15.48
CA LEU A 154 1.73 2.09 -14.35
C LEU A 154 0.88 3.18 -13.68
N SER A 155 1.38 4.41 -13.58
CA SER A 155 0.58 5.52 -13.03
C SER A 155 -0.64 5.85 -13.87
N LYS A 156 -0.63 5.63 -15.19
CA LYS A 156 -1.84 5.79 -16.03
C LYS A 156 -2.85 4.68 -15.80
N LEU A 157 -2.38 3.52 -15.34
CA LEU A 157 -3.19 2.36 -14.97
C LEU A 157 -3.59 2.39 -13.48
N ASP A 158 -3.45 3.55 -12.83
CA ASP A 158 -3.73 3.82 -11.41
C ASP A 158 -2.86 3.02 -10.41
N ILE A 159 -1.71 2.50 -10.85
CA ILE A 159 -0.71 1.87 -9.97
C ILE A 159 0.39 2.87 -9.65
N LYS A 160 0.48 3.25 -8.37
CA LYS A 160 1.49 4.19 -7.89
C LYS A 160 2.54 3.49 -7.04
N SER A 161 3.80 3.87 -7.23
CA SER A 161 4.88 3.49 -6.31
C SER A 161 4.90 4.42 -5.11
N GLU A 162 4.98 3.88 -3.91
CA GLU A 162 5.06 4.61 -2.66
C GLU A 162 6.47 4.57 -2.09
N SER A 163 6.85 5.62 -1.35
CA SER A 163 8.14 5.72 -0.70
C SER A 163 8.02 5.22 0.74
N VAL A 164 8.65 4.08 1.03
CA VAL A 164 8.63 3.47 2.35
C VAL A 164 10.00 3.62 3.01
N ARG A 165 9.99 4.02 4.28
CA ARG A 165 11.21 4.11 5.09
C ARG A 165 11.59 2.73 5.64
N ARG A 166 12.81 2.30 5.34
CA ARG A 166 13.42 1.08 5.88
C ARG A 166 14.73 1.50 6.57
N GLY A 167 14.65 1.67 7.88
CA GLY A 167 15.76 2.21 8.67
C GLY A 167 16.15 3.62 8.22
N SER A 168 17.42 3.81 7.85
CA SER A 168 17.96 5.10 7.37
C SER A 168 17.73 5.37 5.88
N LYS A 169 17.23 4.39 5.12
CA LYS A 169 17.03 4.48 3.66
C LYS A 169 15.55 4.55 3.31
N SER A 170 15.24 5.32 2.28
CA SER A 170 13.93 5.39 1.67
C SER A 170 13.96 4.57 0.38
N ILE A 171 13.06 3.60 0.27
CA ILE A 171 12.92 2.71 -0.88
C ILE A 171 11.55 2.94 -1.49
N ARG A 172 11.44 2.90 -2.82
CA ARG A 172 10.14 2.91 -3.49
C ARG A 172 9.65 1.49 -3.67
N ILE A 173 8.39 1.23 -3.36
CA ILE A 173 7.74 -0.08 -3.55
C ILE A 173 6.40 0.11 -4.25
N TYR A 174 5.89 -0.94 -4.90
CA TYR A 174 4.48 -1.00 -5.25
C TYR A 174 3.70 -1.63 -4.07
N PRO A 175 2.76 -0.89 -3.45
CA PRO A 175 1.97 -1.41 -2.35
C PRO A 175 1.15 -2.64 -2.75
N ILE A 176 1.01 -3.58 -1.82
CA ILE A 176 0.20 -4.79 -2.00
C ILE A 176 -1.29 -4.48 -2.22
N ALA A 177 -1.75 -3.28 -1.84
CA ALA A 177 -3.11 -2.81 -2.14
C ALA A 177 -3.44 -2.85 -3.64
N TYR A 178 -2.43 -2.73 -4.50
CA TYR A 178 -2.62 -2.82 -5.95
C TYR A 178 -2.60 -4.26 -6.47
N LYS A 179 -2.50 -5.29 -5.63
CA LYS A 179 -2.44 -6.71 -6.05
C LYS A 179 -3.61 -7.09 -6.95
N ALA A 180 -4.84 -6.79 -6.52
CA ALA A 180 -6.04 -7.08 -7.33
C ALA A 180 -6.00 -6.36 -8.68
N ARG A 181 -5.60 -5.09 -8.67
CA ARG A 181 -5.49 -4.27 -9.89
C ARG A 181 -4.41 -4.78 -10.83
N VAL A 182 -3.26 -5.19 -10.31
CA VAL A 182 -2.17 -5.79 -11.10
C VAL A 182 -2.63 -7.10 -11.72
N TRP A 183 -3.38 -7.93 -10.98
CA TRP A 183 -3.93 -9.17 -11.50
C TRP A 183 -4.89 -8.94 -12.67
N GLU A 184 -5.81 -7.98 -12.54
CA GLU A 184 -6.69 -7.56 -13.65
C GLU A 184 -5.90 -7.13 -14.89
N LEU A 185 -4.85 -6.34 -14.69
CA LEU A 185 -4.03 -5.80 -15.79
C LEU A 185 -3.13 -6.86 -16.42
N ALA A 186 -2.60 -7.80 -15.63
CA ALA A 186 -1.78 -8.90 -16.13
C ALA A 186 -2.60 -9.92 -16.94
N ALA A 187 -3.89 -10.06 -16.63
CA ALA A 187 -4.83 -10.87 -17.40
C ALA A 187 -5.15 -10.26 -18.78
N LEU A 188 -4.84 -8.98 -19.02
CA LEU A 188 -5.06 -8.33 -20.30
C LEU A 188 -3.88 -8.55 -21.27
N ASP A 189 -4.22 -8.61 -22.55
CA ASP A 189 -3.22 -8.56 -23.61
C ASP A 189 -2.66 -7.15 -23.83
N ALA A 190 -1.56 -7.08 -24.59
CA ALA A 190 -0.91 -5.82 -24.95
C ALA A 190 -1.93 -4.79 -25.48
N ASP A 191 -2.82 -5.22 -26.38
CA ASP A 191 -3.84 -4.34 -26.96
C ASP A 191 -4.87 -3.89 -25.93
N GLY A 192 -5.23 -4.76 -24.97
CA GLY A 192 -6.12 -4.43 -23.87
C GLY A 192 -5.55 -3.35 -22.95
N LEU A 193 -4.25 -3.47 -22.61
CA LEU A 193 -3.53 -2.47 -21.83
C LEU A 193 -3.45 -1.11 -22.56
N GLN A 194 -3.21 -1.13 -23.87
CA GLN A 194 -3.17 0.09 -24.68
C GLN A 194 -4.53 0.79 -24.71
N ARG A 195 -5.63 0.06 -24.91
CA ARG A 195 -6.99 0.60 -24.88
C ARG A 195 -7.31 1.27 -23.55
N LEU A 196 -6.90 0.70 -22.42
CA LEU A 196 -7.08 1.31 -21.10
C LEU A 196 -6.30 2.62 -20.96
N ILE A 197 -5.05 2.64 -21.43
CA ILE A 197 -4.22 3.85 -21.43
C ILE A 197 -4.86 4.95 -22.27
N ASP A 198 -5.36 4.63 -23.47
CA ASP A 198 -6.00 5.58 -24.38
C ASP A 198 -7.35 6.07 -23.85
N ALA A 199 -8.16 5.18 -23.28
CA ALA A 199 -9.40 5.52 -22.59
C ALA A 199 -9.15 6.50 -21.43
N ARG A 200 -8.07 6.29 -20.66
CA ARG A 200 -7.70 7.20 -19.58
C ARG A 200 -7.20 8.55 -20.10
N GLN A 201 -6.40 8.55 -21.16
CA GLN A 201 -5.91 9.79 -21.78
C GLN A 201 -7.06 10.62 -22.37
N SER A 202 -8.04 9.99 -23.00
CA SER A 202 -9.23 10.66 -23.51
C SER A 202 -10.14 11.18 -22.38
N ALA A 203 -10.29 10.44 -21.28
CA ALA A 203 -11.00 10.91 -20.08
C ALA A 203 -10.32 12.12 -19.42
N ILE A 204 -8.99 12.12 -19.31
CA ILE A 204 -8.23 13.27 -18.77
C ILE A 204 -8.35 14.49 -19.69
N LYS A 205 -8.41 14.28 -21.01
CA LYS A 205 -8.55 15.35 -22.01
C LYS A 205 -9.99 15.92 -22.04
N LYS A 206 -11.01 15.11 -21.73
CA LYS A 206 -12.41 15.52 -21.51
C LYS A 206 -12.66 16.04 -20.08
N GLY A 207 -11.73 16.84 -19.52
CA GLY A 207 -11.89 17.45 -18.19
C GLY A 207 -13.26 18.14 -18.00
N PRO A 208 -13.73 18.32 -16.76
CA PRO A 208 -15.14 18.49 -16.44
C PRO A 208 -15.72 19.64 -17.24
N GLU A 209 -16.69 19.34 -18.11
CA GLU A 209 -17.55 20.38 -18.66
C GLU A 209 -18.19 21.10 -17.48
N SER A 210 -17.69 22.31 -17.24
CA SER A 210 -18.31 23.28 -16.35
C SER A 210 -19.72 23.51 -16.89
N SER A 211 -20.70 22.86 -16.28
CA SER A 211 -22.07 23.36 -16.25
C SER A 211 -22.03 24.74 -15.60
N SER A 212 -21.72 25.75 -16.41
CA SER A 212 -22.13 27.12 -16.16
C SER A 212 -23.63 27.17 -16.45
N GLU A 213 -24.39 26.75 -15.44
CA GLU A 213 -25.83 26.96 -15.40
C GLU A 213 -26.02 28.49 -15.36
N LYS A 214 -26.34 29.04 -16.54
CA LYS A 214 -26.68 30.44 -16.72
C LYS A 214 -27.94 30.71 -15.92
N TYR A 215 -27.81 31.31 -14.74
CA TYR A 215 -28.92 32.03 -14.12
C TYR A 215 -29.20 33.27 -14.98
N THR A 216 -30.15 33.15 -15.91
CA THR A 216 -30.84 34.31 -16.46
C THR A 216 -31.77 34.82 -15.35
N VAL A 217 -31.33 35.87 -14.65
CA VAL A 217 -32.24 36.78 -13.96
C VAL A 217 -33.02 37.49 -15.06
N PHE A 218 -34.34 37.31 -15.06
CA PHE A 218 -35.27 38.14 -15.84
C PHE A 218 -35.95 39.09 -14.85
N ASP A 219 -35.92 40.37 -15.20
CA ASP A 219 -36.58 41.53 -14.57
C ASP A 219 -38.08 41.33 -14.35
#